data_AF-A0A2E9YLQ8-F1
#
_entry.id   AF-A0A2E9YLQ8-F1
#
_cell.length_a   1.000
_cell.length_b   1.000
_cell.length_c   1.000
_cell.angle_alpha   90.00
_cell.angle_beta   90.00
_cell.angle_gamma   90.00
#
_symmetry.space_group_name_H-M   'P 1'
#
loop_
_entity.id
_entity.type
_entity.pdbx_description
1 polymer ?
#
loop_
_entity_poly.entity_id
_entity_poly.type
_entity_poly.pdbx_seq_one_letter_code
_entity_poly.pdbx_strand_id
1 'polypeptide(L)'
;MMENLYPEPSVYPEDETLKFLSILLEEYADEWGNKHMFHYRWKAEIDQDSASRRIANMNLPLFIKIIPIVKQLFKSKISKSIKQRMSNRLWVIGSNENTQRTIESSFHNLLALLQEHLKGRSYIFGERPSYADFSLWGQIYNAWQDPTPNKFILDKYSGLLGWIKRMHNPDNKGAFEKWETLENTLYPILKTEVGEVFLPWSNAVTNAMNAAKEEVSVKIKGQDYIHSIGGPQKYHVKSLKVLKEKYNLIKNKTNINKILNEIGCLENLL
;
A
#
# COMPACT_ATOMS: atom_id res chain seq x y z
N MET A 1 -13.68 6.75 15.22
CA MET A 1 -13.23 5.58 14.44
C MET A 1 -14.42 4.65 14.29
N MET A 2 -14.62 4.01 13.14
CA MET A 2 -15.78 3.12 12.92
C MET A 2 -15.84 1.99 13.96
N GLU A 3 -14.68 1.44 14.34
CA GLU A 3 -14.53 0.41 15.38
C GLU A 3 -15.10 0.82 16.76
N ASN A 4 -15.15 2.12 17.08
CA ASN A 4 -15.74 2.58 18.34
C ASN A 4 -17.28 2.58 18.28
N LEU A 5 -17.84 2.71 17.08
CA LEU A 5 -19.29 2.71 16.83
C LEU A 5 -19.80 1.29 16.56
N TYR A 6 -18.96 0.44 15.96
CA TYR A 6 -19.24 -0.93 15.59
C TYR A 6 -18.09 -1.84 16.04
N PRO A 7 -18.09 -2.31 17.30
CA PRO A 7 -17.00 -3.14 17.82
C PRO A 7 -16.95 -4.55 17.20
N GLU A 8 -18.05 -5.01 16.61
CA GLU A 8 -18.15 -6.31 15.96
C GLU A 8 -18.77 -6.22 14.55
N PRO A 9 -18.28 -7.00 13.58
CA PRO A 9 -17.10 -7.86 13.67
C PRO A 9 -15.79 -7.06 13.74
N SER A 10 -14.89 -7.41 14.67
CA SER A 10 -13.59 -6.73 14.82
C SER A 10 -12.64 -7.02 13.64
N VAL A 11 -11.99 -5.97 13.15
CA VAL A 11 -10.90 -6.07 12.15
C VAL A 11 -9.51 -6.21 12.78
N TYR A 12 -9.44 -6.22 14.12
CA TYR A 12 -8.21 -6.42 14.87
C TYR A 12 -8.06 -7.89 15.31
N PRO A 13 -6.93 -8.54 14.98
CA PRO A 13 -6.53 -9.78 15.64
C PRO A 13 -6.57 -9.64 17.17
N GLU A 14 -7.02 -10.69 17.86
CA GLU A 14 -7.09 -10.72 19.32
C GLU A 14 -5.67 -10.78 19.94
N ASP A 15 -4.72 -11.41 19.25
CA ASP A 15 -3.31 -11.43 19.64
C ASP A 15 -2.65 -10.05 19.42
N GLU A 16 -2.01 -9.50 20.46
CA GLU A 16 -1.39 -8.16 20.41
C GLU A 16 -0.27 -8.05 19.37
N THR A 17 0.47 -9.15 19.11
CA THR A 17 1.54 -9.17 18.11
C THR A 17 0.95 -9.07 16.71
N LEU A 18 -0.03 -9.92 16.39
CA LEU A 18 -0.71 -9.89 15.09
C LEU A 18 -1.48 -8.58 14.87
N LYS A 19 -2.08 -8.03 15.91
CA LYS A 19 -2.72 -6.72 15.86
C LYS A 19 -1.75 -5.63 15.45
N PHE A 20 -0.56 -5.59 16.05
CA PHE A 20 0.46 -4.62 15.69
C PHE A 20 1.00 -4.86 14.26
N LEU A 21 1.26 -6.12 13.88
CA LEU A 21 1.69 -6.45 12.52
C LEU A 21 0.65 -6.03 11.47
N SER A 22 -0.64 -6.17 11.76
CA SER A 22 -1.70 -5.69 10.88
C SER A 22 -1.68 -4.16 10.69
N ILE A 23 -1.34 -3.41 11.73
CA ILE A 23 -1.21 -1.95 11.68
C ILE A 23 0.09 -1.53 10.99
N LEU A 24 1.17 -2.29 11.17
CA LEU A 24 2.43 -2.07 10.46
C LEU A 24 2.26 -2.28 8.94
N LEU A 25 1.48 -3.28 8.54
CA LEU A 25 1.14 -3.52 7.13
C LEU A 25 0.21 -2.45 6.56
N GLU A 26 -0.71 -1.90 7.38
CA GLU A 26 -1.50 -0.71 7.01
C GLU A 26 -0.59 0.47 6.69
N GLU A 27 0.32 0.83 7.60
CA GLU A 27 1.27 1.92 7.38
C GLU A 27 2.14 1.69 6.12
N TYR A 28 2.65 0.46 5.94
CA TYR A 28 3.39 0.08 4.74
C TYR A 28 2.56 0.30 3.47
N ALA A 29 1.29 -0.11 3.47
CA ALA A 29 0.42 -0.01 2.30
C ALA A 29 0.07 1.45 1.97
N ASP A 30 -0.25 2.25 2.98
CA ASP A 30 -0.64 3.65 2.79
C ASP A 30 0.52 4.51 2.26
N GLU A 31 1.74 4.24 2.70
CA GLU A 31 2.90 5.06 2.35
C GLU A 31 3.73 4.48 1.21
N TRP A 32 4.03 3.17 1.24
CA TRP A 32 4.81 2.50 0.19
C TRP A 32 3.93 1.84 -0.88
N GLY A 33 2.88 1.11 -0.49
CA GLY A 33 1.95 0.48 -1.44
C GLY A 33 1.27 1.49 -2.38
N ASN A 34 0.96 2.68 -1.88
CA ASN A 34 0.47 3.80 -2.69
C ASN A 34 1.49 4.23 -3.76
N LYS A 35 2.81 4.12 -3.52
CA LYS A 35 3.83 4.40 -4.54
C LYS A 35 3.75 3.42 -5.69
N HIS A 36 3.55 2.13 -5.40
CA HIS A 36 3.38 1.10 -6.44
C HIS A 36 2.23 1.47 -7.37
N MET A 37 1.05 1.67 -6.78
CA MET A 37 -0.16 2.02 -7.52
C MET A 37 0.00 3.32 -8.32
N PHE A 38 0.49 4.37 -7.67
CA PHE A 38 0.59 5.69 -8.31
C PHE A 38 1.64 5.71 -9.42
N HIS A 39 2.76 5.01 -9.23
CA HIS A 39 3.80 4.85 -10.24
C HIS A 39 3.24 4.21 -11.52
N TYR A 40 2.65 3.02 -11.40
CA TYR A 40 2.10 2.32 -12.56
C TYR A 40 0.96 3.10 -13.22
N ARG A 41 0.09 3.74 -12.45
CA ARG A 41 -1.06 4.48 -12.97
C ARG A 41 -0.67 5.71 -13.79
N TRP A 42 0.37 6.44 -13.36
CA TRP A 42 0.66 7.77 -13.88
C TRP A 42 1.97 7.89 -14.65
N LYS A 43 2.76 6.82 -14.78
CA LYS A 43 4.01 6.82 -15.57
C LYS A 43 3.78 6.54 -17.05
N ALA A 44 3.19 5.40 -17.40
CA ALA A 44 3.02 5.01 -18.80
C ALA A 44 1.74 5.64 -19.38
N GLU A 45 1.81 6.07 -20.65
CA GLU A 45 0.71 6.77 -21.31
C GLU A 45 -0.58 5.93 -21.37
N ILE A 46 -0.45 4.62 -21.62
CA ILE A 46 -1.60 3.70 -21.69
C ILE A 46 -2.38 3.64 -20.36
N ASP A 47 -1.66 3.69 -19.24
CA ASP A 47 -2.24 3.67 -17.90
C ASP A 47 -2.85 5.02 -17.54
N GLN A 48 -2.14 6.12 -17.85
CA GLN A 48 -2.64 7.48 -17.67
C GLN A 48 -3.97 7.71 -18.41
N ASP A 49 -4.07 7.24 -19.66
CA ASP A 49 -5.26 7.35 -20.48
C ASP A 49 -6.42 6.55 -19.92
N SER A 50 -6.18 5.30 -19.52
CA SER A 50 -7.21 4.46 -18.91
C SER A 50 -7.71 5.07 -17.59
N ALA A 51 -6.80 5.40 -16.68
CA ALA A 51 -7.11 5.93 -15.36
C ALA A 51 -7.84 7.27 -15.43
N SER A 52 -7.34 8.21 -16.25
CA SER A 52 -7.98 9.52 -16.39
C SER A 52 -9.41 9.43 -16.94
N ARG A 53 -9.67 8.52 -17.88
CA ARG A 53 -11.03 8.29 -18.41
C ARG A 53 -11.95 7.65 -17.37
N ARG A 54 -11.46 6.69 -16.57
CA ARG A 54 -12.24 6.08 -15.48
C ARG A 54 -12.59 7.10 -14.40
N ILE A 55 -11.60 7.88 -13.94
CA ILE A 55 -11.80 8.92 -12.91
C ILE A 55 -12.73 10.02 -13.44
N ALA A 56 -12.56 10.47 -14.69
CA ALA A 56 -13.47 11.45 -15.30
C ALA A 56 -14.91 10.92 -15.30
N ASN A 57 -15.12 9.65 -15.65
CA ASN A 57 -16.46 9.04 -15.69
C ASN A 57 -17.13 8.96 -14.30
N MET A 58 -16.36 8.72 -13.23
CA MET A 58 -16.86 8.70 -11.85
C MET A 58 -17.25 10.09 -11.35
N ASN A 59 -16.51 11.13 -11.76
CA ASN A 59 -16.72 12.51 -11.31
C ASN A 59 -17.74 13.30 -12.15
N LEU A 60 -18.34 12.70 -13.18
CA LEU A 60 -19.37 13.37 -13.98
C LEU A 60 -20.68 13.52 -13.17
N PRO A 61 -21.23 14.75 -13.05
CA PRO A 61 -22.55 14.96 -12.47
C PRO A 61 -23.63 14.14 -13.19
N LEU A 62 -24.59 13.61 -12.44
CA LEU A 62 -25.67 12.74 -12.96
C LEU A 62 -26.45 13.39 -14.11
N PHE A 63 -26.73 14.70 -14.05
CA PHE A 63 -27.46 15.42 -15.10
C PHE A 63 -26.70 15.49 -16.44
N ILE A 64 -25.36 15.45 -16.42
CA ILE A 64 -24.52 15.43 -17.63
C ILE A 64 -24.52 14.04 -18.28
N LYS A 65 -24.81 12.97 -17.53
CA LYS A 65 -24.83 11.60 -18.04
C LYS A 65 -26.00 11.34 -19.02
N ILE A 66 -27.01 12.21 -19.05
CA ILE A 66 -28.26 12.05 -19.82
C ILE A 66 -28.10 12.46 -21.29
N ILE A 67 -27.19 13.40 -21.62
CA ILE A 67 -26.98 13.89 -23.00
C ILE A 67 -25.66 13.33 -23.56
N PRO A 68 -25.68 12.39 -24.52
CA PRO A 68 -24.48 11.66 -24.98
C PRO A 68 -23.35 12.53 -25.52
N ILE A 69 -23.66 13.58 -26.28
CA ILE A 69 -22.65 14.46 -26.91
C ILE A 69 -21.98 15.35 -25.86
N VAL A 70 -22.77 15.92 -24.94
CA VAL A 70 -22.27 16.74 -23.82
C VAL A 70 -21.42 15.86 -22.89
N LYS A 71 -21.87 14.64 -22.60
CA LYS A 71 -21.11 13.64 -21.84
C LYS A 71 -19.74 13.37 -22.44
N GLN A 72 -19.63 13.19 -23.75
CA GLN A 72 -18.36 12.86 -24.41
C GLN A 72 -17.38 14.05 -24.40
N LEU A 73 -17.85 15.27 -24.68
CA LEU A 73 -17.02 16.47 -24.68
C LEU A 73 -16.49 16.82 -23.27
N PHE A 74 -17.36 16.79 -22.26
CA PHE A 74 -16.96 17.04 -20.87
C PHE A 74 -16.01 15.96 -20.35
N LYS A 75 -16.27 14.68 -20.66
CA LYS A 75 -15.40 13.57 -20.29
C LYS A 75 -13.99 13.74 -20.86
N SER A 76 -13.86 14.11 -22.14
CA SER A 76 -12.56 14.35 -22.78
C SER A 76 -11.76 15.46 -22.09
N LYS A 77 -12.41 16.61 -21.83
CA LYS A 77 -11.78 17.76 -21.17
C LYS A 77 -11.33 17.44 -19.74
N ILE A 78 -12.20 16.79 -18.96
CA ILE A 78 -11.90 16.39 -17.58
C ILE A 78 -10.78 15.34 -17.56
N SER A 79 -10.84 14.34 -18.45
CA SER A 79 -9.80 13.31 -18.58
C SER A 79 -8.43 13.92 -18.89
N LYS A 80 -8.35 14.85 -19.86
CA LYS A 80 -7.09 15.53 -20.20
C LYS A 80 -6.54 16.34 -19.01
N SER A 81 -7.41 17.06 -18.30
CA SER A 81 -7.01 17.82 -17.10
C SER A 81 -6.51 16.91 -15.98
N ILE A 82 -7.18 15.78 -15.72
CA ILE A 82 -6.74 14.78 -14.75
C ILE A 82 -5.40 14.19 -15.15
N LYS A 83 -5.25 13.73 -16.41
CA LYS A 83 -4.00 13.16 -16.95
C LYS A 83 -2.83 14.11 -16.69
N GLN A 84 -2.93 15.35 -17.18
CA GLN A 84 -1.89 16.37 -17.05
C GLN A 84 -1.56 16.67 -15.58
N ARG A 85 -2.58 16.85 -14.73
CA ARG A 85 -2.36 17.16 -13.31
C ARG A 85 -1.68 16.02 -12.57
N MET A 86 -2.11 14.78 -12.81
CA MET A 86 -1.67 13.63 -12.02
C MET A 86 -0.33 13.06 -12.50
N SER A 87 -0.05 13.04 -13.81
CA SER A 87 1.27 12.66 -14.33
C SER A 87 2.37 13.58 -13.81
N ASN A 88 2.07 14.88 -13.66
CA ASN A 88 2.99 15.88 -13.11
C ASN A 88 3.18 15.76 -11.58
N ARG A 89 2.54 14.80 -10.91
CA ARG A 89 2.66 14.55 -9.47
C ARG A 89 3.46 13.29 -9.14
N LEU A 90 4.11 12.64 -10.11
CA LEU A 90 5.00 11.49 -9.83
C LEU A 90 6.10 11.82 -8.82
N TRP A 91 6.62 13.05 -8.84
CA TRP A 91 7.60 13.53 -7.86
C TRP A 91 7.07 13.49 -6.42
N VAL A 92 5.76 13.67 -6.21
CA VAL A 92 5.13 13.66 -4.88
C VAL A 92 5.29 12.32 -4.20
N ILE A 93 5.23 11.23 -4.96
CA ILE A 93 5.40 9.87 -4.42
C ILE A 93 6.84 9.38 -4.52
N GLY A 94 7.74 10.23 -5.02
CA GLY A 94 9.16 9.95 -5.18
C GLY A 94 9.49 9.10 -6.40
N SER A 95 8.61 9.03 -7.41
CA SER A 95 8.85 8.24 -8.63
C SER A 95 9.64 9.05 -9.65
N ASN A 96 10.84 8.58 -9.97
CA ASN A 96 11.75 9.14 -10.96
C ASN A 96 12.66 8.04 -11.51
N GLU A 97 13.66 8.41 -12.32
CA GLU A 97 14.58 7.45 -12.95
C GLU A 97 15.43 6.65 -11.94
N ASN A 98 15.77 7.24 -10.80
CA ASN A 98 16.55 6.60 -9.74
C ASN A 98 15.71 5.63 -8.89
N THR A 99 14.42 5.91 -8.71
CA THR A 99 13.56 5.15 -7.80
C THR A 99 12.68 4.11 -8.49
N GLN A 100 12.42 4.26 -9.80
CA GLN A 100 11.49 3.41 -10.55
C GLN A 100 11.80 1.92 -10.39
N ARG A 101 13.06 1.52 -10.48
CA ARG A 101 13.45 0.10 -10.43
C ARG A 101 13.12 -0.51 -9.07
N THR A 102 13.36 0.24 -8.00
CA THR A 102 13.03 -0.17 -6.62
C THR A 102 11.51 -0.24 -6.41
N ILE A 103 10.75 0.73 -6.92
CA ILE A 103 9.29 0.73 -6.85
C ILE A 103 8.71 -0.47 -7.62
N GLU A 104 9.14 -0.69 -8.85
CA GLU A 104 8.65 -1.79 -9.70
C GLU A 104 9.03 -3.15 -9.11
N SER A 105 10.28 -3.35 -8.71
CA SER A 105 10.74 -4.63 -8.13
C SER A 105 10.09 -4.96 -6.79
N SER A 106 9.92 -3.98 -5.91
CA SER A 106 9.20 -4.18 -4.65
C SER A 106 7.73 -4.53 -4.90
N PHE A 107 7.07 -3.94 -5.89
CA PHE A 107 5.69 -4.33 -6.22
C PHE A 107 5.59 -5.78 -6.70
N HIS A 108 6.48 -6.17 -7.62
CA HIS A 108 6.53 -7.55 -8.10
C HIS A 108 6.84 -8.56 -7.00
N ASN A 109 7.71 -8.21 -6.05
CA ASN A 109 8.03 -9.04 -4.90
C ASN A 109 6.84 -9.16 -3.94
N LEU A 110 6.19 -8.05 -3.59
CA LEU A 110 4.96 -8.03 -2.79
C LEU A 110 3.89 -8.94 -3.40
N LEU A 111 3.61 -8.82 -4.71
CA LEU A 111 2.59 -9.62 -5.38
C LEU A 111 2.93 -11.12 -5.37
N ALA A 112 4.20 -11.48 -5.57
CA ALA A 112 4.64 -12.87 -5.53
C ALA A 112 4.45 -13.48 -4.13
N LEU A 113 4.90 -12.75 -3.09
CA LEU A 113 4.85 -13.23 -1.72
C LEU A 113 3.42 -13.25 -1.17
N LEU A 114 2.62 -12.23 -1.47
CA LEU A 114 1.21 -12.18 -1.08
C LEU A 114 0.40 -13.29 -1.74
N GLN A 115 0.70 -13.62 -3.01
CA GLN A 115 0.09 -14.75 -3.69
C GLN A 115 0.37 -16.07 -2.97
N GLU A 116 1.63 -16.30 -2.54
CA GLU A 116 2.00 -17.49 -1.78
C GLU A 116 1.28 -17.52 -0.43
N HIS A 117 1.31 -16.39 0.28
CA HIS A 117 0.73 -16.28 1.61
C HIS A 117 -0.77 -16.56 1.66
N LEU A 118 -1.50 -16.11 0.63
CA LEU A 118 -2.94 -16.31 0.51
C LEU A 118 -3.33 -17.69 -0.04
N LYS A 119 -2.38 -18.59 -0.34
CA LYS A 119 -2.71 -19.97 -0.71
C LYS A 119 -3.38 -20.67 0.47
N GLY A 120 -4.66 -21.01 0.30
CA GLY A 120 -5.44 -21.67 1.34
C GLY A 120 -5.99 -20.73 2.42
N ARG A 121 -5.83 -19.40 2.28
CA ARG A 121 -6.37 -18.41 3.21
C ARG A 121 -7.36 -17.48 2.51
N SER A 122 -8.42 -17.10 3.22
CA SER A 122 -9.33 -16.07 2.70
C SER A 122 -8.74 -14.65 2.79
N TYR A 123 -7.93 -14.38 3.81
CA TYR A 123 -7.39 -13.06 4.19
C TYR A 123 -5.98 -13.18 4.77
N ILE A 124 -5.25 -12.07 4.93
CA ILE A 124 -3.84 -12.06 5.36
C ILE A 124 -3.66 -12.72 6.73
N PHE A 125 -4.55 -12.46 7.69
CA PHE A 125 -4.43 -13.03 9.03
C PHE A 125 -5.37 -14.23 9.26
N GLY A 126 -5.91 -14.87 8.22
CA GLY A 126 -6.75 -16.06 8.33
C GLY A 126 -8.10 -15.92 7.62
N GLU A 127 -9.21 -16.16 8.32
CA GLU A 127 -10.54 -16.30 7.71
C GLU A 127 -11.47 -15.09 7.92
N ARG A 128 -10.95 -13.96 8.39
CA ARG A 128 -11.66 -12.68 8.39
C ARG A 128 -10.73 -11.52 7.99
N PRO A 129 -11.23 -10.44 7.36
CA PRO A 129 -10.40 -9.34 6.91
C PRO A 129 -9.85 -8.52 8.08
N SER A 130 -8.60 -8.05 7.96
CA SER A 130 -7.99 -7.11 8.91
C SER A 130 -7.64 -5.76 8.24
N TYR A 131 -7.11 -4.81 9.01
CA TYR A 131 -6.54 -3.57 8.48
C TYR A 131 -5.51 -3.80 7.37
N ALA A 132 -4.71 -4.87 7.47
CA ALA A 132 -3.74 -5.21 6.43
C ALA A 132 -4.43 -5.56 5.11
N ASP A 133 -5.55 -6.30 5.17
CA ASP A 133 -6.32 -6.63 3.97
C ASP A 133 -6.88 -5.37 3.32
N PHE A 134 -7.57 -4.50 4.08
CA PHE A 134 -8.21 -3.31 3.53
C PHE A 134 -7.21 -2.34 2.88
N SER A 135 -6.07 -2.11 3.55
CA SER A 135 -5.05 -1.18 3.09
C SER A 135 -4.30 -1.70 1.85
N LEU A 136 -3.75 -2.91 1.90
CA LEU A 136 -3.05 -3.53 0.76
C LEU A 136 -4.00 -3.75 -0.41
N TRP A 137 -5.22 -4.22 -0.16
CA TRP A 137 -6.21 -4.42 -1.20
C TRP A 137 -6.53 -3.11 -1.90
N GLY A 138 -6.72 -2.02 -1.14
CA GLY A 138 -7.00 -0.70 -1.68
C GLY A 138 -5.97 -0.29 -2.73
N GLN A 139 -4.68 -0.52 -2.48
CA GLN A 139 -3.61 -0.20 -3.42
C GLN A 139 -3.55 -1.18 -4.61
N ILE A 140 -3.57 -2.49 -4.33
CA ILE A 140 -3.42 -3.53 -5.34
C ILE A 140 -4.61 -3.58 -6.30
N TYR A 141 -5.84 -3.49 -5.79
CA TYR A 141 -7.05 -3.44 -6.62
C TYR A 141 -7.04 -2.22 -7.54
N ASN A 142 -6.60 -1.07 -7.04
CA ASN A 142 -6.48 0.13 -7.86
C ASN A 142 -5.45 -0.05 -8.97
N ALA A 143 -4.26 -0.57 -8.65
CA ALA A 143 -3.25 -0.86 -9.66
C ALA A 143 -3.75 -1.88 -10.69
N TRP A 144 -4.41 -2.96 -10.24
CA TRP A 144 -4.94 -4.02 -11.10
C TRP A 144 -5.96 -3.55 -12.14
N GLN A 145 -6.64 -2.43 -11.92
CA GLN A 145 -7.55 -1.84 -12.91
C GLN A 145 -6.83 -1.10 -14.05
N ASP A 146 -5.53 -0.84 -13.91
CA ASP A 146 -4.72 -0.17 -14.93
C ASP A 146 -4.15 -1.19 -15.93
N PRO A 147 -4.12 -0.89 -17.25
CA PRO A 147 -3.71 -1.83 -18.30
C PRO A 147 -2.40 -2.60 -18.04
N THR A 148 -1.35 -1.91 -17.58
CA THR A 148 -0.03 -2.52 -17.37
C THR A 148 -0.04 -3.49 -16.18
N PRO A 149 -0.47 -3.09 -14.95
CA PRO A 149 -0.59 -4.04 -13.85
C PRO A 149 -1.63 -5.12 -14.08
N ASN A 150 -2.75 -4.80 -14.75
CA ASN A 150 -3.74 -5.81 -15.12
C ASN A 150 -3.09 -6.96 -15.89
N LYS A 151 -2.31 -6.64 -16.94
CA LYS A 151 -1.64 -7.63 -17.77
C LYS A 151 -0.73 -8.55 -16.95
N PHE A 152 0.20 -8.00 -16.16
CA PHE A 152 1.14 -8.85 -15.43
C PHE A 152 0.52 -9.54 -14.21
N ILE A 153 -0.53 -8.99 -13.60
CA ILE A 153 -1.25 -9.67 -12.50
C ILE A 153 -2.01 -10.87 -13.04
N LEU A 154 -2.69 -10.73 -14.18
CA LEU A 154 -3.37 -11.85 -14.82
C LEU A 154 -2.40 -12.95 -15.30
N ASP A 155 -1.22 -12.55 -15.77
CA ASP A 155 -0.19 -13.47 -16.30
C ASP A 155 0.58 -14.19 -15.19
N LYS A 156 1.08 -13.46 -14.18
CA LYS A 156 2.08 -13.97 -13.22
C LYS A 156 1.57 -14.12 -11.79
N TYR A 157 0.51 -13.39 -11.43
CA TYR A 157 0.01 -13.27 -10.05
C TYR A 157 -1.48 -13.61 -9.94
N SER A 158 -1.96 -14.52 -10.78
CA SER A 158 -3.38 -14.85 -10.91
C SER A 158 -4.00 -15.48 -9.65
N GLY A 159 -3.18 -16.05 -8.76
CA GLY A 159 -3.61 -16.54 -7.45
C GLY A 159 -4.15 -15.44 -6.54
N LEU A 160 -3.78 -14.18 -6.75
CA LEU A 160 -4.34 -13.03 -6.02
C LEU A 160 -5.77 -12.69 -6.42
N LEU A 161 -6.23 -13.11 -7.62
CA LEU A 161 -7.53 -12.68 -8.15
C LEU A 161 -8.70 -13.10 -7.26
N GLY A 162 -8.59 -14.24 -6.57
CA GLY A 162 -9.59 -14.69 -5.61
C GLY A 162 -9.77 -13.69 -4.47
N TRP A 163 -8.67 -13.25 -3.86
CA TRP A 163 -8.67 -12.25 -2.79
C TRP A 163 -9.07 -10.86 -3.30
N ILE A 164 -8.52 -10.41 -4.43
CA ILE A 164 -8.86 -9.11 -5.05
C ILE A 164 -10.37 -8.99 -5.29
N LYS A 165 -11.01 -10.04 -5.79
CA LYS A 165 -12.46 -10.06 -6.03
C LYS A 165 -13.25 -10.16 -4.73
N ARG A 166 -12.81 -11.00 -3.78
CA ARG A 166 -13.48 -11.22 -2.48
C ARG A 166 -13.61 -9.92 -1.69
N MET A 167 -12.58 -9.10 -1.68
CA MET A 167 -12.54 -7.84 -0.92
C MET A 167 -13.52 -6.76 -1.43
N HIS A 168 -14.25 -6.96 -2.53
CA HIS A 168 -15.39 -6.08 -2.87
C HIS A 168 -16.54 -6.20 -1.88
N ASN A 169 -16.72 -7.39 -1.32
CA ASN A 169 -17.71 -7.68 -0.30
C ASN A 169 -17.12 -8.75 0.63
N PRO A 170 -16.16 -8.35 1.49
CA PRO A 170 -15.51 -9.30 2.38
C PRO A 170 -16.50 -9.81 3.42
N ASP A 171 -16.27 -11.03 3.89
CA ASP A 171 -17.13 -11.72 4.83
C ASP A 171 -16.28 -12.28 5.97
N ASN A 172 -16.89 -12.46 7.13
CA ASN A 172 -16.25 -13.12 8.26
C ASN A 172 -16.49 -14.63 8.15
N LYS A 173 -15.48 -15.37 7.70
CA LYS A 173 -15.57 -16.82 7.49
C LYS A 173 -14.97 -17.65 8.63
N GLY A 174 -14.40 -17.02 9.64
CA GLY A 174 -13.74 -17.74 10.73
C GLY A 174 -12.82 -16.88 11.59
N ALA A 175 -11.85 -17.55 12.21
CA ALA A 175 -10.92 -16.91 13.14
C ALA A 175 -9.72 -16.27 12.44
N PHE A 176 -9.10 -15.33 13.13
CA PHE A 176 -7.70 -15.03 12.86
C PHE A 176 -6.83 -16.23 13.25
N GLU A 177 -5.79 -16.48 12.46
CA GLU A 177 -4.77 -17.49 12.71
C GLU A 177 -3.77 -17.04 13.78
N LYS A 178 -2.89 -17.96 14.20
CA LYS A 178 -1.79 -17.65 15.13
C LYS A 178 -0.50 -17.37 14.35
N TRP A 179 0.46 -16.71 14.98
CA TRP A 179 1.74 -16.39 14.35
C TRP A 179 2.43 -17.64 13.78
N GLU A 180 2.42 -18.76 14.50
CA GLU A 180 3.11 -20.00 14.12
C GLU A 180 2.58 -20.61 12.80
N THR A 181 1.32 -20.35 12.45
CA THR A 181 0.76 -20.83 11.17
C THR A 181 1.00 -19.84 10.02
N LEU A 182 1.17 -18.56 10.35
CA LEU A 182 1.38 -17.47 9.40
C LEU A 182 2.86 -17.27 9.04
N GLU A 183 3.78 -17.50 9.99
CA GLU A 183 5.16 -17.01 9.95
C GLU A 183 5.91 -17.42 8.69
N ASN A 184 5.78 -18.67 8.25
CA ASN A 184 6.50 -19.21 7.09
C ASN A 184 6.23 -18.43 5.78
N THR A 185 5.07 -17.76 5.68
CA THR A 185 4.67 -17.04 4.46
C THR A 185 4.49 -15.55 4.67
N LEU A 186 4.17 -15.10 5.89
CA LEU A 186 4.07 -13.69 6.24
C LEU A 186 5.43 -13.06 6.53
N TYR A 187 6.35 -13.81 7.16
CA TYR A 187 7.68 -13.31 7.50
C TYR A 187 8.46 -12.79 6.28
N PRO A 188 8.50 -13.48 5.11
CA PRO A 188 9.16 -12.96 3.92
C PRO A 188 8.64 -11.59 3.46
N ILE A 189 7.33 -11.34 3.57
CA ILE A 189 6.71 -10.04 3.25
C ILE A 189 7.23 -8.99 4.23
N LEU A 190 7.13 -9.27 5.53
CA LEU A 190 7.59 -8.36 6.59
C LEU A 190 9.09 -8.05 6.46
N LYS A 191 9.91 -9.06 6.14
CA LYS A 191 11.35 -8.87 5.98
C LYS A 191 11.66 -8.00 4.76
N THR A 192 11.21 -8.44 3.59
CA THR A 192 11.73 -7.91 2.32
C THR A 192 11.03 -6.63 1.88
N GLU A 193 9.77 -6.43 2.27
CA GLU A 193 8.98 -5.26 1.89
C GLU A 193 8.91 -4.23 3.01
N VAL A 194 8.67 -4.66 4.25
CA VAL A 194 8.56 -3.73 5.38
C VAL A 194 9.95 -3.34 5.89
N GLY A 195 10.79 -4.33 6.21
CA GLY A 195 12.09 -4.09 6.85
C GLY A 195 13.21 -3.63 5.92
N GLU A 196 13.30 -4.17 4.71
CA GLU A 196 14.38 -3.85 3.78
C GLU A 196 14.08 -2.69 2.82
N VAL A 197 12.81 -2.28 2.73
CA VAL A 197 12.34 -1.28 1.76
C VAL A 197 11.63 -0.12 2.46
N PHE A 198 10.46 -0.37 3.03
CA PHE A 198 9.62 0.72 3.55
C PHE A 198 10.21 1.44 4.75
N LEU A 199 10.64 0.73 5.81
CA LEU A 199 11.13 1.39 7.02
C LEU A 199 12.45 2.17 6.82
N PRO A 200 13.45 1.66 6.06
CA PRO A 200 14.64 2.44 5.73
C PRO A 200 14.28 3.74 5.00
N TRP A 201 13.37 3.67 4.03
CA TRP A 201 12.86 4.86 3.35
C TRP A 201 12.11 5.81 4.30
N SER A 202 11.22 5.25 5.12
CA SER A 202 10.37 5.98 6.04
C SER A 202 11.17 6.82 7.04
N ASN A 203 12.25 6.22 7.58
CA ASN A 203 13.18 6.91 8.47
C ASN A 203 14.04 7.93 7.75
N ALA A 204 14.53 7.62 6.55
CA ALA A 204 15.30 8.58 5.77
C ALA A 204 14.47 9.84 5.43
N VAL A 205 13.20 9.67 5.06
CA VAL A 205 12.26 10.78 4.84
C VAL A 205 12.06 11.58 6.13
N THR A 206 11.81 10.91 7.26
CA THR A 206 11.61 11.57 8.54
C THR A 206 12.83 12.38 8.97
N ASN A 207 14.02 11.81 8.85
CA ASN A 207 15.27 12.48 9.19
C ASN A 207 15.54 13.69 8.27
N ALA A 208 15.33 13.53 6.96
CA ALA A 208 15.54 14.61 6.00
C ALA A 208 14.51 15.74 6.19
N MET A 209 13.25 15.42 6.49
CA MET A 209 12.20 16.39 6.85
C MET A 209 12.55 17.18 8.12
N ASN A 210 12.98 16.48 9.18
CA ASN A 210 13.38 17.13 10.43
C ASN A 210 14.62 18.01 10.27
N ALA A 211 15.52 17.64 9.36
CA ALA A 211 16.69 18.43 8.98
C ALA A 211 16.39 19.49 7.90
N ALA A 212 15.12 19.70 7.53
CA ALA A 212 14.68 20.65 6.51
C ALA A 212 15.42 20.51 5.16
N LYS A 213 15.76 19.27 4.77
CA LYS A 213 16.37 18.96 3.47
C LYS A 213 15.33 18.98 2.36
N GLU A 214 15.78 19.35 1.16
CA GLU A 214 14.95 19.34 -0.05
C GLU A 214 14.87 17.95 -0.71
N GLU A 215 15.74 17.03 -0.32
CA GLU A 215 15.88 15.69 -0.90
C GLU A 215 16.15 14.65 0.19
N VAL A 216 15.65 13.43 -0.03
CA VAL A 216 16.07 12.22 0.68
C VAL A 216 16.97 11.38 -0.21
N SER A 217 18.05 10.88 0.39
CA SER A 217 18.95 9.90 -0.21
C SER A 217 19.15 8.74 0.77
N VAL A 218 18.84 7.53 0.32
CA VAL A 218 18.97 6.29 1.09
C VAL A 218 19.27 5.13 0.16
N LYS A 219 20.00 4.13 0.64
CA LYS A 219 20.17 2.87 -0.09
C LYS A 219 19.08 1.89 0.28
N ILE A 220 18.31 1.43 -0.70
CA ILE A 220 17.29 0.39 -0.54
C ILE A 220 17.77 -0.85 -1.28
N LYS A 221 18.00 -1.95 -0.54
CA LYS A 221 18.55 -3.21 -1.08
C LYS A 221 19.80 -2.98 -1.96
N GLY A 222 20.68 -2.08 -1.51
CA GLY A 222 21.92 -1.70 -2.18
C GLY A 222 21.78 -0.72 -3.35
N GLN A 223 20.56 -0.38 -3.78
CA GLN A 223 20.30 0.60 -4.83
C GLN A 223 20.13 2.00 -4.24
N ASP A 224 20.67 3.01 -4.92
CA ASP A 224 20.43 4.40 -4.53
C ASP A 224 18.96 4.76 -4.77
N TYR A 225 18.33 5.31 -3.74
CA TYR A 225 16.94 5.74 -3.78
C TYR A 225 16.89 7.22 -3.39
N ILE A 226 16.75 8.06 -4.40
CA ILE A 226 16.89 9.51 -4.28
C ILE A 226 15.65 10.20 -4.84
N HIS A 227 15.00 11.03 -4.04
CA HIS A 227 13.90 11.86 -4.51
C HIS A 227 13.68 13.12 -3.67
N SER A 228 13.08 14.13 -4.30
CA SER A 228 12.68 15.36 -3.62
C SER A 228 11.68 15.09 -2.50
N ILE A 229 11.80 15.87 -1.43
CA ILE A 229 10.87 15.90 -0.32
C ILE A 229 9.90 17.06 -0.53
N GLY A 230 8.62 16.84 -0.22
CA GLY A 230 7.57 17.85 -0.35
C GLY A 230 6.61 17.91 0.82
N GLY A 231 5.65 18.83 0.72
CA GLY A 231 4.58 18.98 1.71
C GLY A 231 3.82 17.69 2.07
N PRO A 232 3.51 16.79 1.11
CA PRO A 232 2.80 15.54 1.41
C PRO A 232 3.55 14.60 2.38
N GLN A 233 4.88 14.63 2.41
CA GLN A 233 5.70 13.81 3.31
C GLN A 233 5.54 14.20 4.79
N LYS A 234 4.93 15.36 5.09
CA LYS A 234 4.57 15.73 6.47
C LYS A 234 3.56 14.76 7.08
N TYR A 235 2.65 14.20 6.27
CA TYR A 235 1.68 13.23 6.75
C TYR A 235 2.35 11.90 7.11
N HIS A 236 3.29 11.46 6.28
CA HIS A 236 4.15 10.30 6.54
C HIS A 236 4.92 10.41 7.88
N VAL A 237 5.54 11.57 8.16
CA VAL A 237 6.23 11.79 9.44
C VAL A 237 5.27 11.67 10.63
N LYS A 238 4.03 12.14 10.46
CA LYS A 238 3.00 12.07 11.49
C LYS A 238 2.49 10.64 11.69
N SER A 239 2.23 9.89 10.62
CA SER A 239 1.73 8.51 10.68
C SER A 239 2.78 7.57 11.28
N LEU A 240 4.05 7.70 10.90
CA LEU A 240 5.16 6.96 11.53
C LEU A 240 5.23 7.22 13.04
N LYS A 241 5.07 8.47 13.48
CA LYS A 241 5.02 8.80 14.91
C LYS A 241 3.87 8.07 15.61
N VAL A 242 2.69 8.04 15.01
CA VAL A 242 1.52 7.31 15.55
C VAL A 242 1.80 5.80 15.60
N LEU A 243 2.46 5.23 14.60
CA LEU A 243 2.87 3.82 14.61
C LEU A 243 3.81 3.52 15.79
N LYS A 244 4.81 4.38 16.04
CA LYS A 244 5.71 4.26 17.20
C LYS A 244 4.97 4.39 18.54
N GLU A 245 4.01 5.30 18.63
CA GLU A 245 3.15 5.43 19.82
C GLU A 245 2.32 4.16 20.05
N LYS A 246 1.71 3.59 19.00
CA LYS A 246 0.98 2.31 19.07
C LYS A 246 1.88 1.15 19.49
N TYR A 247 3.10 1.09 18.97
CA TYR A 247 4.10 0.11 19.40
C TYR A 247 4.42 0.24 20.90
N ASN A 248 4.63 1.46 21.39
CA ASN A 248 4.95 1.71 22.80
C ASN A 248 3.84 1.27 23.76
N LEU A 249 2.57 1.30 23.32
CA LEU A 249 1.42 0.85 24.11
C LEU A 249 1.30 -0.68 24.26
N ILE A 250 2.05 -1.47 23.50
CA ILE A 250 2.04 -2.94 23.63
C ILE A 250 2.59 -3.33 25.01
N LYS A 251 1.83 -4.10 25.78
CA LYS A 251 2.21 -4.45 27.16
C LYS A 251 3.33 -5.49 27.20
N ASN A 252 3.15 -6.59 26.46
CA ASN A 252 4.14 -7.65 26.36
C ASN A 252 4.81 -7.61 24.98
N LYS A 253 6.03 -7.07 24.93
CA LYS A 253 6.76 -6.88 23.68
C LYS A 253 7.63 -8.08 23.28
N THR A 254 7.65 -9.18 24.04
CA THR A 254 8.62 -10.29 23.82
C THR A 254 8.54 -10.86 22.40
N ASN A 255 7.35 -11.25 21.94
CA ASN A 255 7.16 -11.85 20.62
C ASN A 255 7.37 -10.83 19.50
N ILE A 256 6.76 -9.65 19.62
CA ILE A 256 6.89 -8.61 18.60
C ILE A 256 8.34 -8.11 18.48
N ASN A 257 9.09 -7.98 19.58
CA ASN A 257 10.50 -7.58 19.53
C ASN A 257 11.35 -8.63 18.82
N LYS A 258 11.08 -9.92 19.06
CA LYS A 258 11.77 -11.00 18.35
C LYS A 258 11.54 -10.86 16.84
N ILE A 259 10.30 -10.75 16.41
CA ILE A 259 9.93 -10.60 15.00
C ILE A 259 10.58 -9.34 14.42
N LEU A 260 10.35 -8.17 15.02
CA LEU A 260 10.87 -6.88 14.56
C LEU A 260 12.40 -6.85 14.50
N ASN A 261 13.10 -7.53 15.42
CA ASN A 261 14.55 -7.63 15.39
C ASN A 261 15.01 -8.48 14.20
N GLU A 262 14.40 -9.66 14.01
CA GLU A 262 14.73 -10.54 12.88
C GLU A 262 14.46 -9.88 11.52
N ILE A 263 13.40 -9.08 11.41
CA ILE A 263 13.11 -8.33 10.19
C ILE A 263 13.95 -7.06 10.01
N GLY A 264 14.76 -6.66 11.01
CA GLY A 264 15.60 -5.46 10.96
C GLY A 264 14.83 -4.15 11.17
N CYS A 265 13.66 -4.24 11.82
CA CYS A 265 12.71 -3.15 11.99
C CYS A 265 12.72 -2.55 13.40
N LEU A 266 13.28 -3.24 14.39
CA LEU A 266 13.13 -2.84 15.80
C LEU A 266 13.70 -1.45 16.06
N GLU A 267 14.95 -1.19 15.67
CA GLU A 267 15.59 0.12 15.84
C GLU A 267 14.85 1.25 15.11
N ASN A 268 14.17 0.92 14.01
CA ASN A 268 13.41 1.87 13.21
C ASN A 268 12.11 2.32 13.92
N LEU A 269 11.60 1.51 14.86
CA LEU A 269 10.35 1.72 15.60
C LEU A 269 10.56 2.21 17.04
N LEU A 270 11.78 2.11 17.57
CA LEU A 270 12.21 2.78 18.81
C LEU A 270 12.35 4.30 18.61
#